data_AF-A0A382FDG3-F1
#
_entry.id   AF-A0A382FDG3-F1
#
_cell.length_a   1.000
_cell.length_b   1.000
_cell.length_c   1.000
_cell.angle_alpha   90.00
_cell.angle_beta   90.00
_cell.angle_gamma   90.00
#
_symmetry.space_group_name_H-M   'P 1'
#
loop_
_entity.id
_entity.type
_entity.pdbx_description
1 polymer ?
#
loop_
_entity_poly.entity_id
_entity_poly.type
_entity_poly.pdbx_seq_one_letter_code
_entity_poly.pdbx_strand_id
1 'polypeptide(L)'
;VVSDGSAHCFFGYYDKCPWDQSNRYLLFHRILGSGIPGTEISATIGYCDTERGNHFTPLAATDSWNWQQGSMLQWLENCTEKKILFNRATPQGYGTILLDIDKGEEVLLRRPLAAASPQGDFIVSYNYSRLAVTHSAIGYFTHPVNHELECCPEDDGLFHVDLRT
;
A
#
# COMPACT_ATOMS: atom_id res chain seq x y z
N VAL A 1 -13.32 -18.01 7.10
CA VAL A 1 -12.32 -17.57 8.10
C VAL A 1 -11.17 -16.94 7.33
N VAL A 2 -10.74 -15.72 7.68
CA VAL A 2 -9.73 -14.96 6.91
C VAL A 2 -8.30 -15.36 7.27
N SER A 3 -8.05 -15.84 8.48
CA SER A 3 -6.77 -16.39 8.92
C SER A 3 -6.98 -17.67 9.71
N ASP A 4 -6.17 -18.68 9.42
CA ASP A 4 -6.08 -19.94 10.17
C ASP A 4 -5.00 -19.90 11.27
N GLY A 5 -4.38 -18.74 11.49
CA GLY A 5 -3.30 -18.54 12.46
C GLY A 5 -1.91 -18.93 11.95
N SER A 6 -1.77 -19.44 10.73
CA SER A 6 -0.46 -19.76 10.13
C SER A 6 0.33 -18.52 9.67
N ALA A 7 -0.37 -17.40 9.50
CA ALA A 7 0.19 -16.13 9.05
C ALA A 7 -0.47 -14.95 9.75
N HIS A 8 0.25 -13.83 9.85
CA HIS A 8 -0.35 -12.56 10.22
C HIS A 8 -1.14 -12.02 9.04
N CYS A 9 -2.43 -11.74 9.24
CA CYS A 9 -3.31 -11.13 8.24
C CYS A 9 -3.84 -9.81 8.78
N PHE A 10 -3.60 -8.70 8.08
CA PHE A 10 -4.08 -7.38 8.47
C PHE A 10 -4.28 -6.50 7.23
N PHE A 11 -5.11 -5.45 7.33
CA PHE A 11 -5.35 -4.55 6.21
C PHE A 11 -4.51 -3.27 6.27
N GLY A 12 -4.38 -2.69 7.47
CA GLY A 12 -3.68 -1.44 7.70
C GLY A 12 -4.57 -0.40 8.35
N TYR A 13 -4.42 0.85 7.91
CA TYR A 13 -5.03 2.02 8.56
C TYR A 13 -6.56 2.02 8.45
N TYR A 14 -7.23 2.49 9.51
CA TYR A 14 -8.69 2.43 9.67
C TYR A 14 -9.47 3.40 8.79
N ASP A 15 -8.79 4.30 8.07
CA ASP A 15 -9.40 5.31 7.18
C ASP A 15 -9.80 4.74 5.82
N LYS A 16 -9.38 3.51 5.49
CA LYS A 16 -9.61 2.85 4.19
C LYS A 16 -10.55 1.67 4.35
N CYS A 17 -11.39 1.43 3.35
CA CYS A 17 -12.28 0.28 3.30
C CYS A 17 -11.54 -0.94 2.73
N PRO A 18 -11.52 -2.10 3.41
CA PRO A 18 -10.92 -3.32 2.87
C PRO A 18 -11.83 -4.05 1.88
N TRP A 19 -13.12 -3.70 1.85
CA TRP A 19 -14.11 -4.31 0.97
C TRP A 19 -14.15 -3.61 -0.37
N ASP A 20 -14.27 -4.39 -1.44
CA ASP A 20 -14.61 -3.85 -2.74
C ASP A 20 -16.06 -3.34 -2.76
N GLN A 21 -16.42 -2.64 -3.84
CA GLN A 21 -17.75 -2.04 -4.00
C GLN A 21 -18.89 -3.08 -4.01
N SER A 22 -18.62 -4.34 -4.34
CA SER A 22 -19.62 -5.41 -4.30
C SER A 22 -19.77 -6.09 -2.93
N ASN A 23 -18.92 -5.76 -1.95
CA ASN A 23 -18.82 -6.44 -0.64
C ASN A 23 -18.50 -7.94 -0.74
N ARG A 24 -17.80 -8.36 -1.80
CA ARG A 24 -17.43 -9.77 -2.03
C ARG A 24 -15.94 -10.02 -1.78
N TYR A 25 -15.10 -9.07 -2.17
CA TYR A 25 -13.66 -9.20 -2.08
C TYR A 25 -13.12 -8.41 -0.90
N LEU A 26 -12.51 -9.12 0.04
CA LEU A 26 -11.83 -8.52 1.19
C LEU A 26 -10.33 -8.46 0.91
N LEU A 27 -9.79 -7.26 0.75
CA LEU A 27 -8.38 -6.97 0.48
C LEU A 27 -7.58 -6.92 1.80
N PHE A 28 -6.37 -7.48 1.84
CA PHE A 28 -5.48 -7.42 3.00
C PHE A 28 -4.04 -7.89 2.70
N HIS A 29 -3.14 -7.65 3.65
CA HIS A 29 -1.76 -8.16 3.69
C HIS A 29 -1.67 -9.49 4.44
N ARG A 30 -0.84 -10.39 3.95
CA ARG A 30 -0.43 -11.64 4.59
C ARG A 30 1.09 -11.68 4.77
N ILE A 31 1.54 -12.00 5.98
CA ILE A 31 2.94 -11.95 6.39
C ILE A 31 3.32 -13.28 7.03
N LEU A 32 4.40 -13.88 6.54
CA LEU A 32 4.92 -15.16 7.00
C LEU A 32 6.17 -14.95 7.86
N GLY A 33 6.01 -15.04 9.18
CA GLY A 33 7.10 -14.88 10.15
C GLY A 33 7.07 -13.56 10.90
N SER A 34 8.14 -13.31 11.65
CA SER A 34 8.30 -12.16 12.54
C SER A 34 9.67 -11.53 12.29
N GLY A 35 9.69 -10.38 11.62
CA GLY A 35 10.91 -9.62 11.34
C GLY A 35 10.58 -8.15 11.15
N ILE A 36 11.61 -7.35 10.89
CA ILE A 36 11.47 -5.92 10.62
C ILE A 36 10.74 -5.72 9.28
N PRO A 37 9.58 -5.02 9.26
CA PRO A 37 8.83 -4.74 8.04
C PRO A 37 9.69 -4.14 6.93
N GLY A 38 9.65 -4.76 5.75
CA GLY A 38 10.33 -4.29 4.55
C GLY A 38 11.83 -4.61 4.49
N THR A 39 12.55 -4.57 5.63
CA THR A 39 13.98 -4.85 5.66
C THR A 39 14.27 -6.36 5.72
N GLU A 40 13.51 -7.10 6.53
CA GLU A 40 13.69 -8.54 6.72
C GLU A 40 12.53 -9.35 6.15
N ILE A 41 11.35 -8.73 6.04
CA ILE A 41 10.12 -9.41 5.64
C ILE A 41 9.23 -8.56 4.74
N SER A 42 8.88 -9.13 3.59
CA SER A 42 7.90 -8.56 2.65
C SER A 42 6.47 -8.89 3.08
N ALA A 43 5.51 -8.02 2.76
CA ALA A 43 4.09 -8.32 2.88
C ALA A 43 3.53 -8.82 1.55
N THR A 44 2.80 -9.94 1.56
CA THR A 44 2.01 -10.37 0.39
C THR A 44 0.66 -9.65 0.43
N ILE A 45 0.31 -8.96 -0.64
CA ILE A 45 -1.01 -8.35 -0.84
C ILE A 45 -1.90 -9.35 -1.58
N GLY A 46 -3.16 -9.46 -1.16
CA GLY A 46 -4.14 -10.29 -1.83
C GLY A 46 -5.54 -10.05 -1.30
N TYR A 47 -6.49 -10.85 -1.77
CA TYR A 47 -7.87 -10.77 -1.32
C TYR A 47 -8.46 -12.15 -1.00
N CYS A 48 -9.51 -12.17 -0.20
CA CYS A 48 -10.40 -13.32 -0.07
C CYS A 48 -11.71 -13.06 -0.81
N ASP A 49 -12.20 -14.08 -1.51
CA ASP A 49 -13.54 -14.09 -2.10
C ASP A 49 -14.52 -14.74 -1.12
N THR A 50 -15.43 -13.95 -0.54
CA THR A 50 -16.36 -14.42 0.50
C THR A 50 -17.42 -15.38 -0.03
N GLU A 51 -17.72 -15.32 -1.32
CA GLU A 51 -18.62 -16.24 -2.00
C GLU A 51 -17.92 -17.54 -2.44
N ARG A 52 -16.59 -17.58 -2.40
CA ARG A 52 -15.77 -18.72 -2.83
C ARG A 52 -14.86 -19.24 -1.72
N GLY A 53 -15.46 -19.55 -0.58
CA GLY A 53 -14.79 -20.26 0.51
C GLY A 53 -13.76 -19.44 1.29
N ASN A 54 -13.68 -18.12 1.06
CA ASN A 54 -12.70 -17.22 1.69
C ASN A 54 -11.23 -17.62 1.44
N HIS A 55 -10.93 -18.23 0.29
CA HIS A 55 -9.54 -18.54 -0.06
C HIS A 55 -8.75 -17.26 -0.36
N PHE A 56 -7.55 -17.15 0.20
CA PHE A 56 -6.65 -16.03 -0.09
C PHE A 56 -6.01 -16.19 -1.46
N THR A 57 -6.27 -15.24 -2.35
CA THR A 57 -5.64 -15.11 -3.66
C THR A 57 -4.51 -14.08 -3.57
N PRO A 58 -3.23 -14.49 -3.67
CA PRO A 58 -2.12 -13.53 -3.69
C PRO A 58 -2.11 -12.74 -5.00
N LEU A 59 -1.84 -11.44 -4.90
CA LEU A 59 -1.77 -10.51 -6.03
C LEU A 59 -0.37 -9.96 -6.27
N ALA A 60 0.28 -9.49 -5.20
CA ALA A 60 1.58 -8.84 -5.27
C ALA A 60 2.34 -8.99 -3.95
N ALA A 61 3.63 -8.67 -3.95
CA ALA A 61 4.43 -8.48 -2.74
C ALA A 61 4.92 -7.02 -2.66
N THR A 62 5.15 -6.56 -1.43
CA THR A 62 5.74 -5.24 -1.17
C THR A 62 6.66 -5.25 0.04
N ASP A 63 7.74 -4.50 -0.08
CA ASP A 63 8.69 -4.23 0.99
C ASP A 63 8.46 -2.83 1.61
N SER A 64 7.44 -2.11 1.16
CA SER A 64 7.09 -0.77 1.65
C SER A 64 5.83 -0.82 2.48
N TRP A 65 5.98 -1.32 3.70
CA TRP A 65 4.88 -1.48 4.63
C TRP A 65 5.30 -1.30 6.09
N ASN A 66 4.33 -1.00 6.94
CA ASN A 66 4.46 -1.05 8.40
C ASN A 66 3.16 -1.57 9.02
N TRP A 67 3.16 -1.88 10.32
CA TRP A 67 1.98 -2.48 10.98
C TRP A 67 0.79 -1.54 11.11
N GLN A 68 1.02 -0.23 11.17
CA GLN A 68 -0.07 0.72 11.33
C GLN A 68 -0.79 0.96 10.01
N GLN A 69 -0.04 1.31 8.97
CA GLN A 69 -0.56 1.76 7.69
C GLN A 69 -0.57 0.67 6.61
N GLY A 70 0.05 -0.48 6.85
CA GLY A 70 0.37 -1.43 5.79
C GLY A 70 1.21 -0.76 4.72
N SER A 71 0.96 -1.10 3.47
CA SER A 71 1.53 -0.43 2.29
C SER A 71 0.60 0.65 1.71
N MET A 72 -0.24 1.28 2.55
CA MET A 72 -1.34 2.15 2.11
C MET A 72 -2.32 1.47 1.15
N LEU A 73 -2.49 0.16 1.32
CA LEU A 73 -3.34 -0.67 0.48
C LEU A 73 -4.79 -0.15 0.47
N GLN A 74 -5.36 0.02 -0.73
CA GLN A 74 -6.78 0.35 -0.90
C GLN A 74 -7.27 -0.03 -2.30
N TRP A 75 -8.59 -0.19 -2.42
CA TRP A 75 -9.26 -0.20 -3.70
C TRP A 75 -9.20 1.18 -4.36
N LEU A 76 -9.14 1.23 -5.70
CA LEU A 76 -9.39 2.46 -6.44
C LEU A 76 -10.91 2.61 -6.59
N GLU A 77 -11.48 3.56 -5.85
CA GLU A 77 -12.91 3.83 -5.88
C GLU A 77 -13.36 4.45 -7.21
N ASN A 78 -14.67 4.31 -7.49
CA ASN A 78 -15.33 4.83 -8.69
C ASN A 78 -14.65 4.38 -10.01
N CYS A 79 -14.07 3.18 -10.00
CA CYS A 79 -13.49 2.53 -11.17
C CYS A 79 -14.32 1.30 -11.54
N THR A 80 -14.59 1.13 -12.84
CA THR A 80 -15.31 -0.06 -13.33
C THR A 80 -14.47 -1.33 -13.24
N GLU A 81 -13.15 -1.19 -13.35
CA GLU A 81 -12.19 -2.25 -13.18
C GLU A 81 -11.82 -2.42 -11.72
N LYS A 82 -11.51 -3.65 -11.32
CA LYS A 82 -11.04 -3.96 -9.97
C LYS A 82 -9.57 -3.56 -9.84
N LYS A 83 -9.33 -2.29 -9.58
CA LYS A 83 -7.99 -1.75 -9.38
C LYS A 83 -7.68 -1.57 -7.90
N ILE A 84 -6.45 -1.89 -7.52
CA ILE A 84 -5.92 -1.62 -6.18
C ILE A 84 -4.70 -0.71 -6.27
N LEU A 85 -4.46 0.04 -5.20
CA LEU A 85 -3.30 0.90 -5.02
C LEU A 85 -2.49 0.43 -3.81
N PHE A 86 -1.16 0.42 -3.93
CA PHE A 86 -0.26 0.16 -2.80
C PHE A 86 1.13 0.72 -3.05
N ASN A 87 1.89 0.96 -1.98
CA ASN A 87 3.27 1.42 -2.07
C ASN A 87 4.25 0.26 -2.29
N ARG A 88 5.29 0.52 -3.08
CA ARG A 88 6.42 -0.38 -3.31
C ARG A 88 7.73 0.42 -3.33
N ALA A 89 8.82 -0.21 -2.91
CA ALA A 89 10.15 0.35 -3.02
C ALA A 89 10.61 0.29 -4.49
N THR A 90 11.32 1.32 -4.90
CA THR A 90 11.92 1.50 -6.22
C THR A 90 13.37 1.93 -6.06
N PRO A 91 14.22 1.82 -7.09
CA PRO A 91 15.59 2.35 -7.02
C PRO A 91 15.66 3.86 -6.73
N GLN A 92 14.57 4.62 -6.96
CA GLN A 92 14.48 6.07 -6.73
C GLN A 92 13.78 6.43 -5.40
N GLY A 93 13.48 5.47 -4.54
CA GLY A 93 12.72 5.69 -3.30
C GLY A 93 11.45 4.87 -3.27
N TYR A 94 10.28 5.50 -3.08
CA TYR A 94 8.99 4.81 -2.97
C TYR A 94 8.02 5.28 -4.05
N GLY A 95 7.22 4.36 -4.57
CA GLY A 95 6.21 4.66 -5.59
C GLY A 95 4.90 3.92 -5.31
N THR A 96 3.84 4.33 -6.00
CA THR A 96 2.54 3.65 -5.96
C THR A 96 2.41 2.69 -7.12
N ILE A 97 2.01 1.46 -6.84
CA ILE A 97 1.54 0.51 -7.83
C ILE A 97 0.03 0.65 -7.95
N LEU A 98 -0.43 0.89 -9.17
CA LEU A 98 -1.82 0.72 -9.58
C LEU A 98 -1.93 -0.63 -10.30
N LEU A 99 -2.66 -1.58 -9.72
CA LEU A 99 -2.80 -2.93 -10.24
C LEU A 99 -4.26 -3.20 -10.63
N ASP A 100 -4.50 -3.55 -11.90
CA ASP A 100 -5.76 -4.15 -12.35
C ASP A 100 -5.72 -5.65 -12.04
N ILE A 101 -6.53 -6.11 -11.09
CA ILE A 101 -6.43 -7.49 -10.57
C ILE A 101 -7.08 -8.52 -11.49
N ASP A 102 -8.00 -8.10 -12.37
CA ASP A 102 -8.63 -9.02 -13.33
C ASP A 102 -7.67 -9.27 -14.51
N LYS A 103 -6.85 -8.29 -14.89
CA LYS A 103 -5.86 -8.41 -15.98
C LYS A 103 -4.45 -8.78 -15.53
N GLY A 104 -4.10 -8.50 -14.27
CA GLY A 104 -2.74 -8.61 -13.76
C GLY A 104 -1.80 -7.53 -14.30
N GLU A 105 -2.33 -6.40 -14.75
CA GLU A 105 -1.55 -5.29 -15.31
C GLU A 105 -1.21 -4.28 -14.21
N GLU A 106 0.09 -3.98 -14.04
CA GLU A 106 0.56 -2.97 -13.09
C GLU A 106 1.13 -1.73 -13.76
N VAL A 107 0.84 -0.56 -13.17
CA VAL A 107 1.43 0.74 -13.52
C VAL A 107 2.11 1.31 -12.28
N LEU A 108 3.37 1.72 -12.43
CA LEU A 108 4.14 2.38 -11.37
C LEU A 108 4.06 3.91 -11.49
N LEU A 109 3.50 4.54 -10.46
CA LEU A 109 3.56 5.99 -10.25
C LEU A 109 4.79 6.33 -9.41
N ARG A 110 5.52 7.37 -9.80
CA ARG A 110 6.83 7.74 -9.22
C ARG A 110 6.77 8.26 -7.78
N ARG A 111 5.57 8.49 -7.24
CA ARG A 111 5.36 9.02 -5.89
C ARG A 111 4.54 8.02 -5.07
N PRO A 112 4.83 7.87 -3.76
CA PRO A 112 4.14 6.92 -2.92
C PRO A 112 2.77 7.46 -2.49
N LEU A 113 1.81 6.58 -2.34
CA LEU A 113 0.43 6.85 -1.98
C LEU A 113 0.35 7.25 -0.53
N ALA A 114 -0.36 8.34 -0.25
CA ALA A 114 -0.83 8.71 1.07
C ALA A 114 -2.37 8.57 1.18
N ALA A 115 -3.10 9.01 0.16
CA ALA A 115 -4.53 8.78 0.04
C ALA A 115 -4.95 8.87 -1.42
N ALA A 116 -6.05 8.20 -1.77
CA ALA A 116 -6.66 8.30 -3.09
C ALA A 116 -7.90 9.17 -3.01
N SER A 117 -8.18 9.90 -4.08
CA SER A 117 -9.45 10.60 -4.28
C SER A 117 -10.60 9.59 -4.25
N PRO A 118 -11.71 9.85 -3.54
CA PRO A 118 -12.91 9.02 -3.65
C PRO A 118 -13.45 8.96 -5.08
N GLN A 119 -13.17 9.97 -5.93
CA GLN A 119 -13.55 9.98 -7.34
C GLN A 119 -12.64 9.12 -8.23
N GLY A 120 -11.55 8.56 -7.69
CA GLY A 120 -10.63 7.70 -8.43
C GLY A 120 -9.74 8.44 -9.44
N ASP A 121 -9.67 9.76 -9.39
CA ASP A 121 -9.05 10.60 -10.41
C ASP A 121 -7.66 11.16 -10.04
N PHE A 122 -7.30 11.15 -8.76
CA PHE A 122 -5.95 11.53 -8.31
C PHE A 122 -5.55 10.82 -7.01
N ILE A 123 -4.26 10.88 -6.69
CA ILE A 123 -3.72 10.54 -5.37
C ILE A 123 -2.98 11.72 -4.76
N VAL A 124 -2.92 11.76 -3.44
CA VAL A 124 -1.99 12.61 -2.70
C VAL A 124 -0.83 11.79 -2.17
N SER A 125 0.33 12.43 -2.04
CA SER A 125 1.59 11.80 -1.70
C SER A 125 2.43 12.66 -0.75
N TYR A 126 3.27 12.02 0.06
CA TYR A 126 4.33 12.64 0.85
C TYR A 126 5.54 11.71 0.97
N ASN A 127 6.65 12.22 1.49
CA ASN A 127 7.91 11.48 1.59
C ASN A 127 7.97 10.51 2.79
N TYR A 128 7.85 9.21 2.53
CA TYR A 128 7.96 8.16 3.56
C TYR A 128 9.37 8.01 4.16
N SER A 129 10.43 8.40 3.44
CA SER A 129 11.79 8.42 3.98
C SER A 129 11.95 9.49 5.06
N ARG A 130 11.28 10.65 4.89
CA ARG A 130 11.24 11.66 5.96
C ARG A 130 10.41 11.20 7.14
N LEU A 131 9.26 10.56 6.89
CA LEU A 131 8.46 9.96 7.97
C LEU A 131 9.22 8.88 8.74
N ALA A 132 10.13 8.13 8.12
CA ALA A 132 10.97 7.17 8.83
C ALA A 132 11.78 7.83 9.98
N VAL A 133 12.10 9.12 9.86
CA VAL A 133 12.78 9.90 10.90
C VAL A 133 11.78 10.64 11.78
N THR A 134 10.85 11.40 11.18
CA THR A 134 9.97 12.31 11.93
C THR A 134 8.81 11.59 12.62
N HIS A 135 8.44 10.41 12.12
CA HIS A 135 7.39 9.57 12.70
C HIS A 135 7.62 8.08 12.38
N SER A 136 8.67 7.52 12.97
CA SER A 136 9.19 6.17 12.67
C SER A 136 8.17 5.03 12.73
N ALA A 137 7.06 5.17 13.47
CA ALA A 137 5.99 4.18 13.52
C ALA A 137 5.25 3.98 12.17
N ILE A 138 5.26 4.99 11.29
CA ILE A 138 4.54 5.00 10.01
C ILE A 138 5.46 5.26 8.80
N GLY A 139 6.76 5.37 9.01
CA GLY A 139 7.73 5.44 7.92
C GLY A 139 7.98 4.09 7.23
N TYR A 140 8.78 4.12 6.17
CA TYR A 140 9.31 2.92 5.51
C TYR A 140 10.83 2.86 5.68
N PHE A 141 11.35 1.65 5.87
CA PHE A 141 12.77 1.39 6.19
C PHE A 141 13.46 0.49 5.15
N THR A 142 12.83 0.31 3.99
CA THR A 142 13.40 -0.47 2.87
C THR A 142 14.68 0.16 2.30
N HIS A 143 14.79 1.49 2.37
CA HIS A 143 15.95 2.25 1.91
C HIS A 143 16.76 2.79 3.09
N PRO A 144 18.06 3.10 2.89
CA PRO A 144 18.84 3.80 3.89
C PRO A 144 18.17 5.10 4.34
N VAL A 145 18.06 5.30 5.65
CA VAL A 145 17.41 6.47 6.24
C VAL A 145 18.46 7.57 6.47
N ASN A 146 18.24 8.73 5.88
CA ASN A 146 19.01 9.93 6.21
C ASN A 146 18.38 10.61 7.44
N HIS A 147 19.08 10.60 8.57
CA HIS A 147 18.63 11.24 9.82
C HIS A 147 18.89 12.76 9.86
N GLU A 148 19.73 13.28 8.97
CA GLU A 148 20.00 14.71 8.84
C GLU A 148 19.01 15.33 7.85
N LEU A 149 17.85 15.73 8.37
CA LEU A 149 16.79 16.34 7.58
C LEU A 149 16.89 17.86 7.57
N GLU A 150 16.83 18.46 6.38
CA GLU A 150 16.57 19.89 6.24
C GLU A 150 15.18 20.23 6.78
N CYS A 151 15.09 21.31 7.55
CA CYS A 151 13.82 21.87 8.03
C CYS A 151 13.13 22.62 6.88
N CYS A 152 11.88 22.23 6.58
CA CYS A 152 11.04 22.87 5.55
C CYS A 152 11.73 23.01 4.16
N PRO A 153 12.17 21.90 3.54
CA PRO A 153 12.79 21.94 2.23
C PRO A 153 11.82 22.47 1.16
N GLU A 154 12.33 23.16 0.15
CA GLU A 154 11.51 23.75 -0.92
C GLU A 154 10.94 22.68 -1.90
N ASP A 155 11.55 21.50 -1.96
CA ASP A 155 11.24 20.44 -2.92
C ASP A 155 10.47 19.24 -2.31
N ASP A 156 10.08 19.32 -1.03
CA ASP A 156 9.30 18.30 -0.34
C ASP A 156 8.03 18.85 0.32
N GLY A 157 7.05 17.97 0.55
CA GLY A 157 5.78 18.32 1.15
C GLY A 157 4.66 17.38 0.72
N LEU A 158 3.52 17.97 0.36
CA LEU A 158 2.37 17.27 -0.19
C LEU A 158 2.36 17.41 -1.72
N PHE A 159 2.15 16.29 -2.39
CA PHE A 159 2.10 16.23 -3.84
C PHE A 159 0.75 15.71 -4.32
N HIS A 160 0.29 16.25 -5.44
CA HIS A 160 -0.89 15.79 -6.17
C HIS A 160 -0.44 15.04 -7.43
N VAL A 161 -0.99 13.85 -7.68
CA VAL A 161 -0.69 13.03 -8.86
C VAL A 161 -2.01 12.67 -9.54
N ASP A 162 -2.21 13.14 -10.77
CA ASP A 162 -3.40 12.81 -11.57
C ASP A 162 -3.31 11.36 -12.08
N LEU A 163 -4.43 10.63 -12.04
CA LEU A 163 -4.54 9.24 -12.50
C LEU A 163 -5.14 9.10 -13.90
N ARG A 164 -5.60 10.20 -14.51
CA ARG A 164 -6.27 10.21 -15.83
C ARG A 164 -5.33 10.48 -17.00
N THR A 165 -4.08 10.81 -16.72
CA THR A 165 -3.02 11.08 -17.71
C THR A 165 -2.36 9.81 -18.19
#